data_AF-A0A1B1BKI5-F1
#
_entry.id   AF-A0A1B1BKI5-F1
#
_cell.length_a   1.000
_cell.length_b   1.000
_cell.length_c   1.000
_cell.angle_alpha   90.00
_cell.angle_beta   90.00
_cell.angle_gamma   90.00
#
_symmetry.space_group_name_H-M   'P 1'
#
loop_
_entity.id
_entity.type
_entity.pdbx_description
1 polymer ?
#
loop_
_entity_poly.entity_id
_entity_poly.type
_entity_poly.pdbx_seq_one_letter_code
_entity_poly.pdbx_strand_id
1 'polypeptide(L)'
;MDSLKPQNRPTLSPWPTISTLVLAWLVIAVSFVSLLGLLMSSFYFDPDDYSGEYYLAMATKHQRDMLFALLLPAASLVLSGLSFFLAPRAGARVAPAIWAGGVSVVLVAAMIFVGVSNIHGDLYYAELFGY
;
A
#
# COMPACT_ATOMS: atom_id res chain seq x y z
N MET A 1 0.55 57.29 -23.64
CA MET A 1 0.79 56.63 -22.33
C MET A 1 -0.33 55.63 -22.15
N ASP A 2 -0.17 54.46 -22.77
CA ASP A 2 -1.21 53.43 -22.79
C ASP A 2 -1.13 52.59 -21.53
N SER A 3 -2.24 52.54 -20.81
CA SER A 3 -2.38 51.80 -19.56
C SER A 3 -2.31 50.30 -19.85
N LEU A 4 -1.30 49.66 -19.29
CA LEU A 4 -1.19 48.20 -19.23
C LEU A 4 -2.36 47.66 -18.40
N LYS A 5 -3.43 47.22 -19.08
CA LYS A 5 -4.51 46.47 -18.45
C LYS A 5 -3.92 45.22 -17.76
N PRO A 6 -4.31 44.93 -16.51
CA PRO A 6 -3.86 43.72 -15.84
C PRO A 6 -4.42 42.52 -16.63
N GLN A 7 -3.50 41.74 -17.20
CA GLN A 7 -3.84 40.48 -17.83
C GLN A 7 -4.48 39.58 -16.76
N ASN A 8 -5.76 39.25 -16.96
CA ASN A 8 -6.44 38.18 -16.26
C ASN A 8 -5.61 36.91 -16.44
N ARG A 9 -4.71 36.62 -15.49
CA ARG A 9 -4.05 35.33 -15.42
C ARG A 9 -5.16 34.31 -15.20
N PRO A 10 -5.31 33.30 -16.07
CA PRO A 10 -6.22 32.21 -15.79
C PRO A 10 -5.79 31.61 -14.44
N THR A 11 -6.64 31.77 -13.43
CA THR A 11 -6.50 31.10 -12.15
C THR A 11 -6.73 29.62 -12.43
N LEU A 12 -5.63 28.90 -12.69
CA LEU A 12 -5.62 27.44 -12.68
C LEU A 12 -6.34 27.01 -11.41
N SER A 13 -7.51 26.40 -11.59
CA SER A 13 -8.35 25.96 -10.48
C SER A 13 -7.49 25.08 -9.55
N PRO A 14 -7.48 25.31 -8.22
CA PRO A 14 -6.65 24.54 -7.29
C PRO A 14 -7.09 23.06 -7.14
N TRP A 15 -8.05 22.60 -7.94
CA TRP A 15 -8.92 21.46 -7.65
C TRP A 15 -8.56 20.07 -8.23
N PRO A 16 -7.33 19.75 -8.68
CA PRO A 16 -6.98 18.33 -8.87
C PRO A 16 -5.84 17.81 -7.99
N THR A 17 -5.11 18.65 -7.24
CA THR A 17 -3.83 18.24 -6.62
C THR A 17 -3.83 18.14 -5.10
N ILE A 18 -4.75 18.81 -4.40
CA ILE A 18 -4.96 18.56 -2.96
C ILE A 18 -5.65 17.19 -2.76
N SER A 19 -6.54 16.82 -3.67
CA SER A 19 -7.28 15.56 -3.62
C SER A 19 -6.37 14.33 -3.70
N THR A 20 -5.35 14.32 -4.56
CA THR A 20 -4.49 13.13 -4.77
C THR A 20 -3.60 12.82 -3.57
N LEU A 21 -3.03 13.85 -2.93
CA LEU A 21 -2.19 13.65 -1.75
C LEU A 21 -3.01 13.20 -0.53
N VAL A 22 -4.19 13.79 -0.34
CA VAL A 22 -5.14 13.33 0.69
C VAL A 22 -5.54 11.88 0.42
N LEU A 23 -5.82 11.53 -0.84
CA LEU A 23 -6.14 10.16 -1.24
C LEU A 23 -4.98 9.20 -0.95
N ALA A 24 -3.73 9.59 -1.23
CA ALA A 24 -2.54 8.78 -0.93
C ALA A 24 -2.44 8.47 0.57
N TRP A 25 -2.67 9.47 1.44
CA TRP A 25 -2.69 9.27 2.89
C TRP A 25 -3.86 8.41 3.38
N LEU A 26 -5.06 8.57 2.79
CA LEU A 26 -6.19 7.70 3.09
C LEU A 26 -5.88 6.24 2.70
N VAL A 27 -5.30 6.02 1.52
CA VAL A 27 -4.92 4.69 1.06
C VAL A 27 -3.84 4.09 1.96
N ILE A 28 -2.88 4.88 2.46
CA ILE A 28 -1.90 4.44 3.47
C ILE A 28 -2.62 3.96 4.75
N ALA A 29 -3.59 4.73 5.26
CA ALA A 29 -4.33 4.34 6.45
C ALA A 29 -5.07 3.00 6.27
N VAL A 30 -5.71 2.80 5.11
CA VAL A 30 -6.36 1.52 4.79
C VAL A 30 -5.33 0.40 4.64
N SER A 31 -4.17 0.69 4.06
CA SER A 31 -3.07 -0.29 3.91
C SER A 31 -2.57 -0.80 5.26
N PHE A 32 -2.52 0.05 6.30
CA PHE A 32 -2.19 -0.39 7.66
C PHE A 32 -3.22 -1.38 8.21
N VAL A 33 -4.52 -1.16 7.96
CA VAL A 33 -5.57 -2.10 8.35
C VAL A 33 -5.40 -3.45 7.64
N SER A 34 -5.07 -3.42 6.34
CA SER A 34 -4.78 -4.64 5.59
C SER A 34 -3.54 -5.38 6.12
N LEU A 35 -2.48 -4.65 6.48
CA LEU A 35 -1.29 -5.23 7.10
C LEU A 35 -1.62 -5.90 8.45
N LEU A 36 -2.45 -5.26 9.29
CA LEU A 36 -2.91 -5.86 10.54
C LEU A 36 -3.72 -7.15 10.29
N GLY A 37 -4.57 -7.18 9.27
CA GLY A 37 -5.30 -8.39 8.88
C GLY A 37 -4.35 -9.54 8.50
N LEU A 38 -3.31 -9.25 7.71
CA LEU A 38 -2.27 -10.22 7.35
C LEU A 38 -1.51 -10.72 8.59
N LEU A 39 -1.14 -9.83 9.51
CA LEU A 39 -0.47 -10.21 10.75
C LEU A 39 -1.35 -11.12 11.62
N MET A 40 -2.62 -10.77 11.80
CA MET A 40 -3.54 -11.53 12.65
C MET A 40 -3.89 -12.91 12.09
N SER A 41 -3.78 -13.11 10.76
CA SER A 41 -4.03 -14.41 10.14
C SER A 41 -3.09 -15.52 10.64
N SER A 42 -1.93 -15.16 11.18
CA SER A 42 -0.87 -16.08 11.60
C SER A 42 -0.91 -16.47 13.08
N PHE A 43 -1.70 -15.78 13.93
CA PHE A 43 -1.62 -15.91 15.39
C PHE A 43 -2.59 -16.94 16.01
N TYR A 44 -3.52 -17.50 15.24
CA TYR A 44 -4.67 -18.25 15.78
C TYR A 44 -4.67 -19.74 15.42
N PHE A 45 -3.49 -20.37 15.32
CA PHE A 45 -3.41 -21.74 14.83
C PHE A 45 -2.52 -22.64 15.69
N ASP A 46 -3.11 -23.72 16.19
CA ASP A 46 -2.37 -24.88 16.68
C ASP A 46 -2.03 -25.76 15.45
N PRO A 47 -0.75 -26.01 15.17
CA PRO A 47 -0.36 -26.77 13.99
C PRO A 47 -0.83 -28.24 14.01
N ASP A 48 -1.16 -28.79 15.18
CA ASP A 48 -1.51 -30.22 15.29
C ASP A 48 -2.97 -30.54 14.92
N ASP A 49 -3.81 -29.51 14.72
CA ASP A 49 -5.25 -29.66 14.51
C ASP A 49 -5.66 -29.96 13.05
N TYR A 50 -4.74 -29.87 12.07
CA TYR A 50 -5.08 -29.89 10.64
C TYR A 50 -4.13 -30.76 9.80
N SER A 51 -4.60 -31.20 8.63
CA SER A 51 -3.83 -32.04 7.70
C SER A 51 -2.87 -31.23 6.81
N GLY A 52 -1.85 -31.89 6.22
CA GLY A 52 -0.94 -31.24 5.26
C GLY A 52 -1.66 -30.58 4.06
N GLU A 53 -2.74 -31.19 3.57
CA GLU A 53 -3.63 -30.63 2.53
C GLU A 53 -4.19 -29.26 2.89
N TYR A 54 -4.59 -29.10 4.15
CA TYR A 54 -5.12 -27.85 4.66
C TYR A 54 -4.07 -26.75 4.57
N TYR A 55 -2.84 -27.04 4.99
CA TYR A 55 -1.74 -26.07 4.96
C TYR A 55 -1.36 -25.71 3.52
N LEU A 56 -1.35 -26.65 2.58
CA LEU A 56 -1.10 -26.34 1.16
C LEU A 56 -2.18 -25.39 0.59
N ALA A 57 -3.45 -25.63 0.93
CA ALA A 57 -4.54 -24.74 0.56
C ALA A 57 -4.41 -23.35 1.23
N MET A 58 -3.97 -23.32 2.48
CA MET A 58 -3.73 -22.09 3.23
C MET A 58 -2.59 -21.26 2.63
N ALA A 59 -1.50 -21.90 2.20
CA ALA A 59 -0.40 -21.23 1.50
C ALA A 59 -0.90 -20.49 0.24
N THR A 60 -1.75 -21.15 -0.55
CA THR A 60 -2.36 -20.55 -1.75
C THR A 60 -3.28 -19.38 -1.38
N LYS A 61 -4.03 -19.48 -0.29
CA LYS A 61 -4.86 -18.39 0.23
C LYS A 61 -3.99 -17.21 0.68
N HIS A 62 -2.95 -17.42 1.48
CA HIS A 62 -2.05 -16.36 1.93
C HIS A 62 -1.31 -15.69 0.77
N GLN A 63 -0.96 -16.43 -0.29
CA GLN A 63 -0.42 -15.84 -1.51
C GLN A 63 -1.40 -14.87 -2.17
N ARG A 64 -2.69 -15.22 -2.24
CA ARG A 64 -3.74 -14.33 -2.77
C ARG A 64 -3.97 -13.13 -1.85
N ASP A 65 -4.06 -13.36 -0.54
CA ASP A 65 -4.29 -12.29 0.44
C ASP A 65 -3.14 -11.28 0.44
N MET A 66 -1.89 -11.75 0.32
CA MET A 66 -0.71 -10.90 0.12
C MET A 66 -0.85 -10.08 -1.17
N LEU A 67 -1.21 -10.71 -2.30
CA LEU A 67 -1.37 -10.01 -3.58
C LEU A 67 -2.41 -8.88 -3.47
N PHE A 68 -3.57 -9.14 -2.85
CA PHE A 68 -4.60 -8.12 -2.67
C PHE A 68 -4.19 -7.02 -1.70
N ALA A 69 -3.52 -7.37 -0.61
CA ALA A 69 -3.04 -6.39 0.35
C ALA A 69 -2.03 -5.42 -0.28
N LEU A 70 -1.19 -5.89 -1.20
CA LEU A 70 -0.17 -5.08 -1.89
C LEU A 70 -0.75 -4.03 -2.83
N LEU A 71 -1.99 -4.22 -3.33
CA LEU A 71 -2.61 -3.27 -4.27
C LEU A 71 -2.79 -1.88 -3.67
N LEU A 72 -3.12 -1.80 -2.37
CA LEU A 72 -3.37 -0.54 -1.70
C LEU A 72 -2.10 0.31 -1.53
N PRO A 73 -1.02 -0.17 -0.89
CA PRO A 73 0.18 0.65 -0.77
C PRO A 73 0.84 0.90 -2.14
N ALA A 74 0.71 -0.01 -3.11
CA ALA A 74 1.14 0.26 -4.49
C ALA A 74 0.35 1.42 -5.13
N ALA A 75 -0.97 1.46 -4.95
CA ALA A 75 -1.80 2.57 -5.42
C ALA A 75 -1.41 3.90 -4.73
N SER A 76 -1.10 3.88 -3.43
CA SER A 76 -0.61 5.09 -2.74
C SER A 76 0.74 5.56 -3.27
N LEU A 77 1.65 4.62 -3.55
CA LEU A 77 2.93 4.94 -4.17
C LEU A 77 2.74 5.64 -5.53
N VAL A 78 1.85 5.12 -6.38
CA VAL A 78 1.51 5.73 -7.68
C VAL A 78 0.90 7.13 -7.49
N LEU A 79 -0.05 7.28 -6.56
CA LEU A 79 -0.69 8.57 -6.28
C LEU A 79 0.31 9.61 -5.77
N SER A 80 1.25 9.20 -4.91
CA SER A 80 2.33 10.06 -4.43
C SER A 80 3.25 10.49 -5.58
N GLY A 81 3.62 9.55 -6.46
CA GLY A 81 4.40 9.81 -7.67
C GLY A 81 3.70 10.82 -8.61
N LEU A 82 2.43 10.60 -8.91
CA LEU A 82 1.63 11.51 -9.75
C LEU A 82 1.54 12.92 -9.15
N SER A 83 1.49 13.03 -7.81
CA SER A 83 1.44 14.34 -7.15
C SER A 83 2.69 15.21 -7.40
N PHE A 84 3.86 14.60 -7.59
CA PHE A 84 5.08 15.33 -7.96
C PHE A 84 5.00 15.94 -9.36
N PHE A 85 4.51 15.17 -10.33
CA PHE A 85 4.41 15.62 -11.73
C PHE A 85 3.33 16.69 -11.92
N LEU A 86 2.23 16.61 -11.17
CA LEU A 86 1.10 17.53 -11.33
C LEU A 86 1.31 18.90 -10.66
N ALA A 87 2.19 19.04 -9.67
CA ALA A 87 2.43 20.32 -8.98
C ALA A 87 3.90 20.55 -8.54
N PRO A 88 4.86 20.59 -9.48
CA PRO A 88 6.30 20.61 -9.16
C PRO A 88 6.81 21.89 -8.46
N ARG A 89 6.03 22.98 -8.43
CA ARG A 89 6.48 24.31 -7.96
C ARG A 89 6.04 24.69 -6.54
N ALA A 90 5.38 23.80 -5.81
CA ALA A 90 4.96 24.05 -4.44
C ALA A 90 5.82 23.24 -3.48
N GLY A 91 6.93 23.81 -3.00
CA GLY A 91 7.84 23.14 -2.05
C GLY A 91 7.13 22.60 -0.79
N ALA A 92 6.05 23.28 -0.36
CA ALA A 92 5.18 22.83 0.73
C ALA A 92 4.46 21.49 0.47
N ARG A 93 4.42 21.00 -0.77
CA ARG A 93 3.77 19.74 -1.17
C ARG A 93 4.76 18.60 -1.42
N VAL A 94 6.01 18.93 -1.75
CA VAL A 94 7.07 17.96 -2.03
C VAL A 94 7.34 17.11 -0.79
N ALA A 95 7.51 17.73 0.38
CA ALA A 95 7.79 16.99 1.61
C ALA A 95 6.71 15.94 1.95
N PRO A 96 5.41 16.27 2.07
CA PRO A 96 4.40 15.26 2.39
C PRO A 96 4.21 14.20 1.30
N ALA A 97 4.49 14.51 0.03
CA ALA A 97 4.50 13.51 -1.05
C ALA A 97 5.68 12.52 -0.93
N ILE A 98 6.88 13.01 -0.57
CA ILE A 98 8.05 12.15 -0.28
C ILE A 98 7.72 11.23 0.89
N TRP A 99 7.13 11.76 1.95
CA TRP A 99 6.72 10.98 3.12
C TRP A 99 5.68 9.92 2.76
N ALA A 100 4.62 10.28 2.04
CA ALA A 100 3.60 9.33 1.60
C ALA A 100 4.20 8.22 0.73
N GLY A 101 5.08 8.57 -0.22
CA GLY A 101 5.78 7.60 -1.05
C GLY A 101 6.68 6.68 -0.22
N GLY A 102 7.49 7.24 0.67
CA GLY A 102 8.39 6.48 1.56
C GLY A 102 7.63 5.51 2.47
N VAL A 103 6.55 5.97 3.11
CA VAL A 103 5.68 5.10 3.93
C VAL A 103 5.06 4.00 3.09
N SER A 104 4.64 4.29 1.86
CA SER A 104 4.08 3.30 0.94
C SER A 104 5.11 2.22 0.57
N VAL A 105 6.37 2.59 0.33
CA VAL A 105 7.46 1.62 0.10
C VAL A 105 7.65 0.72 1.31
N VAL A 106 7.69 1.29 2.52
CA VAL A 106 7.83 0.52 3.76
C VAL A 106 6.65 -0.44 3.95
N LEU A 107 5.43 -0.01 3.67
CA LEU A 107 4.24 -0.86 3.75
C LEU A 107 4.27 -2.00 2.74
N VAL A 108 4.68 -1.74 1.48
CA VAL A 108 4.88 -2.80 0.48
C VAL A 108 5.88 -3.82 0.99
N ALA A 109 7.04 -3.38 1.49
CA ALA A 109 8.08 -4.27 2.01
C ALA A 109 7.57 -5.10 3.21
N ALA A 110 6.85 -4.46 4.14
CA ALA A 110 6.27 -5.14 5.30
C ALA A 110 5.23 -6.20 4.89
N MET A 111 4.35 -5.87 3.94
CA MET A 111 3.34 -6.82 3.44
C MET A 111 3.96 -8.01 2.72
N ILE A 112 5.01 -7.78 1.92
CA ILE A 112 5.77 -8.88 1.29
C ILE A 112 6.41 -9.73 2.39
N PHE A 113 7.11 -9.13 3.35
CA PHE A 113 7.78 -9.86 4.41
C PHE A 113 6.81 -10.74 5.22
N VAL A 114 5.70 -10.16 5.68
CA VAL A 114 4.67 -10.89 6.44
C VAL A 114 4.01 -11.98 5.57
N GLY A 115 3.58 -11.64 4.35
CA GLY A 115 2.93 -12.59 3.46
C GLY A 115 3.83 -13.79 3.11
N VAL A 116 5.10 -13.52 2.78
CA VAL A 116 6.10 -14.57 2.51
C VAL A 116 6.37 -15.42 3.74
N SER A 117 6.41 -14.82 4.93
CA SER A 117 6.61 -15.57 6.19
C SER A 117 5.43 -16.52 6.46
N ASN A 118 4.20 -16.07 6.22
CA ASN A 118 3.00 -16.90 6.36
C ASN A 118 3.00 -18.07 5.38
N ILE A 119 3.32 -17.80 4.10
CA ILE A 119 3.39 -18.85 3.07
C ILE A 119 4.48 -19.88 3.40
N HIS A 120 5.66 -19.46 3.86
CA HIS A 120 6.71 -20.39 4.27
C HIS A 120 6.29 -21.23 5.49
N GLY A 121 5.60 -20.62 6.45
CA GLY A 121 5.03 -21.34 7.60
C GLY A 121 4.07 -22.43 7.15
N ASP A 122 3.11 -22.10 6.29
CA ASP A 122 2.15 -23.07 5.76
C ASP A 122 2.84 -24.20 4.98
N LEU A 123 3.80 -23.88 4.10
CA LEU A 123 4.53 -24.91 3.34
C LEU A 123 5.33 -25.83 4.27
N TYR A 124 5.96 -25.29 5.32
CA TYR A 124 6.67 -26.08 6.32
C TYR A 124 5.73 -27.07 7.03
N TYR A 125 4.53 -26.62 7.42
CA TYR A 125 3.55 -27.53 8.05
C TYR A 125 2.94 -28.52 7.06
N ALA A 126 2.75 -28.14 5.79
CA ALA A 126 2.32 -29.07 4.75
C ALA A 126 3.31 -30.24 4.61
N GLU A 127 4.61 -29.93 4.52
CA GLU A 127 5.68 -30.95 4.48
C GLU A 127 5.72 -31.80 5.75
N LEU A 128 5.58 -31.18 6.93
CA LEU A 128 5.60 -31.87 8.22
C LEU A 128 4.48 -32.92 8.35
N PHE A 129 3.28 -32.60 7.85
CA PHE A 129 2.11 -33.48 7.90
C PHE A 129 1.92 -34.35 6.65
N GLY A 130 2.96 -34.48 5.82
CA GLY A 130 3.03 -35.48 4.75
C GLY A 130 2.43 -35.06 3.42
N TYR A 131 2.59 -33.78 3.05
CA TYR A 131 2.31 -33.26 1.70
C TYR A 131 3.58 -32.84 0.95
#